data_AF-A0A836X1E7-F1
#
_entry.id   AF-A0A836X1E7-F1
#
_cell.length_a   1.000
_cell.length_b   1.000
_cell.length_c   1.000
_cell.angle_alpha   90.00
_cell.angle_beta   90.00
_cell.angle_gamma   90.00
#
_symmetry.space_group_name_H-M   'P 1'
#
loop_
_entity.id
_entity.type
_entity.pdbx_description
1 polymer ?
#
loop_
_entity_poly.entity_id
_entity_poly.type
_entity_poly.pdbx_seq_one_letter_code
_entity_poly.pdbx_strand_id
1 'polypeptide(L)'
;MYFDSREFDDFSNKKDAYIELLHHQLKDLIDKDETWIPEPFRMLKIKKQSGDYRELVIPSKIQDRIVIQAVLNIIAPEVEKVMSPNSFGHRISNNYSTSDDIFTPWTELYGNYHVKLRAFLDSPEEYYYLKGDIASFYPNIPVKDVIEKVQPFVKSEWSINIISNFLDYQIYQEDGSVVFPENKGLPQGPAYGHLLANV
;
A
#
# COMPACT_ATOMS: atom_id res chain seq x y z
N MET A 1 18.00 -3.69 -13.68
CA MET A 1 18.17 -2.91 -12.44
C MET A 1 16.88 -2.13 -12.26
N TYR A 2 15.94 -2.63 -11.46
CA TYR A 2 14.54 -2.16 -11.46
C TYR A 2 14.31 -0.92 -10.56
N PHE A 3 15.36 -0.51 -9.85
CA PHE A 3 15.47 0.70 -9.05
C PHE A 3 16.72 1.42 -9.52
N ASP A 4 16.65 2.73 -9.78
CA ASP A 4 17.87 3.51 -9.90
C ASP A 4 18.40 3.74 -8.49
N SER A 5 19.30 2.87 -8.03
CA SER A 5 19.90 3.00 -6.69
C SER A 5 20.55 4.38 -6.50
N ARG A 6 21.01 5.01 -7.59
CA ARG A 6 21.58 6.35 -7.57
C ARG A 6 20.55 7.42 -7.21
N GLU A 7 19.28 7.22 -7.54
CA GLU A 7 18.20 8.15 -7.17
C GLU A 7 17.95 8.10 -5.66
N PHE A 8 17.99 6.91 -5.05
CA PHE A 8 17.89 6.75 -3.59
C PHE A 8 19.11 7.28 -2.86
N ASP A 9 20.31 7.02 -3.38
CA ASP A 9 21.55 7.54 -2.82
C ASP A 9 21.59 9.07 -2.91
N ASP A 10 21.21 9.65 -4.05
CA ASP A 10 21.14 11.11 -4.23
C ASP A 10 20.08 11.74 -3.30
N PHE A 11 18.89 11.12 -3.21
CA PHE A 11 17.87 11.55 -2.25
C PHE A 11 18.39 11.51 -0.82
N SER A 12 19.02 10.40 -0.40
CA SER A 12 19.54 10.25 0.96
C SER A 12 20.60 11.30 1.28
N ASN A 13 21.46 11.63 0.32
CA ASN A 13 22.52 12.64 0.48
C ASN A 13 22.00 14.08 0.49
N LYS A 14 20.82 14.34 -0.08
CA LYS A 14 20.24 15.69 -0.24
C LYS A 14 18.83 15.80 0.34
N LYS A 15 18.51 14.96 1.32
CA LYS A 15 17.15 14.75 1.85
C LYS A 15 16.42 16.07 2.11
N ASP A 16 17.04 16.96 2.88
CA ASP A 16 16.39 18.22 3.28
C ASP A 16 16.01 19.08 2.08
N ALA A 17 16.91 19.21 1.09
CA ALA A 17 16.62 19.96 -0.12
C ALA A 17 15.50 19.33 -0.97
N TYR A 18 15.46 18.00 -1.05
CA TYR A 18 14.37 17.28 -1.73
C TYR A 18 13.03 17.45 -1.03
N ILE A 19 13.01 17.40 0.31
CA ILE A 19 11.80 17.57 1.11
C ILE A 19 11.28 19.01 1.01
N GLU A 20 12.16 20.02 1.08
CA GLU A 20 11.78 21.42 0.90
C GLU A 20 11.21 21.67 -0.51
N LEU A 21 11.86 21.13 -1.55
CA LEU A 21 11.35 21.24 -2.93
C LEU A 21 9.97 20.59 -3.07
N LEU A 22 9.81 19.37 -2.55
CA LEU A 22 8.52 18.67 -2.58
C LEU A 22 7.45 19.46 -1.80
N HIS A 23 7.80 20.02 -0.64
CA HIS A 23 6.88 20.84 0.14
C HIS A 23 6.38 22.06 -0.66
N HIS A 24 7.29 22.77 -1.33
CA HIS A 24 6.92 23.88 -2.21
C HIS A 24 6.01 23.43 -3.36
N GLN A 25 6.32 22.31 -4.02
CA GLN A 25 5.48 21.76 -5.08
C GLN A 25 4.07 21.42 -4.59
N LEU A 26 3.95 20.75 -3.44
CA LEU A 26 2.65 20.41 -2.87
C LEU A 26 1.86 21.66 -2.48
N LYS A 27 2.52 22.68 -1.93
CA LYS A 27 1.88 23.96 -1.60
C LYS A 27 1.35 24.66 -2.85
N ASP A 28 2.14 24.70 -3.92
CA ASP A 28 1.73 25.30 -5.19
C ASP A 28 0.50 24.59 -5.79
N LEU A 29 0.42 23.25 -5.67
CA LEU A 29 -0.75 22.48 -6.09
C LEU A 29 -1.99 22.85 -5.26
N ILE A 30 -1.84 22.90 -3.93
CA ILE A 30 -2.93 23.29 -3.02
C ILE A 30 -3.42 24.70 -3.32
N ASP A 31 -2.52 25.66 -3.54
CA ASP A 31 -2.86 27.06 -3.84
C ASP A 31 -3.62 27.20 -5.18
N LYS A 32 -3.47 26.22 -6.08
CA LYS A 32 -4.17 26.15 -7.38
C LYS A 32 -5.42 25.28 -7.38
N ASP A 33 -5.79 24.70 -6.24
CA ASP A 33 -6.86 23.69 -6.14
C ASP A 33 -6.61 22.45 -7.03
N GLU A 34 -5.34 22.09 -7.19
CA GLU A 34 -4.87 20.90 -7.90
C GLU A 34 -4.41 19.81 -6.92
N THR A 35 -4.25 18.57 -7.40
CA THR A 35 -3.81 17.42 -6.59
C THR A 35 -2.57 16.76 -7.17
N TRP A 36 -1.90 15.92 -6.36
CA TRP A 36 -0.74 15.16 -6.82
C TRP A 36 -1.17 14.04 -7.78
N ILE A 37 -0.58 14.01 -8.97
CA ILE A 37 -0.74 12.94 -9.95
C ILE A 37 0.58 12.18 -10.00
N PRO A 38 0.59 10.88 -9.67
CA PRO A 38 1.83 10.12 -9.66
C PRO A 38 2.36 9.86 -11.07
N GLU A 39 3.67 9.71 -11.19
CA GLU A 39 4.28 9.26 -12.44
C GLU A 39 3.88 7.79 -12.73
N PRO A 40 3.91 7.35 -14.00
CA PRO A 40 3.66 5.96 -14.34
C PRO A 40 4.57 5.02 -13.53
N PHE A 41 3.97 3.95 -13.04
CA PHE A 41 4.63 2.95 -12.21
C PHE A 41 5.52 2.04 -13.06
N ARG A 42 6.43 1.32 -12.38
CA ARG A 42 7.25 0.28 -12.99
C ARG A 42 6.71 -1.09 -12.63
N MET A 43 6.70 -1.99 -13.61
CA MET A 43 6.37 -3.40 -13.39
C MET A 43 7.64 -4.23 -13.20
N LEU A 44 7.65 -5.06 -12.16
CA LEU A 44 8.70 -6.02 -11.86
C LEU A 44 8.13 -7.44 -11.94
N LYS A 45 8.74 -8.28 -12.77
CA LYS A 45 8.37 -9.69 -12.89
C LYS A 45 9.28 -10.55 -12.00
N ILE A 46 8.71 -11.14 -10.95
CA ILE A 46 9.41 -12.06 -10.03
C ILE A 46 9.02 -13.49 -10.37
N LYS A 47 10.00 -14.37 -10.64
CA LYS A 47 9.72 -15.79 -10.84
C LYS A 47 9.22 -16.44 -9.55
N LYS A 48 8.10 -17.16 -9.62
CA LYS A 48 7.63 -18.08 -8.59
C LYS A 48 8.44 -19.37 -8.65
N GLN A 49 8.41 -20.12 -7.56
CA GLN A 49 8.95 -21.48 -7.53
C GLN A 49 8.25 -22.42 -8.53
N SER A 50 6.99 -22.15 -8.88
CA SER A 50 6.23 -22.91 -9.88
C SER A 50 6.64 -22.66 -11.34
N GLY A 51 7.49 -21.65 -11.62
CA GLY A 51 7.88 -21.24 -12.97
C GLY A 51 7.10 -20.07 -13.54
N ASP A 52 5.90 -19.79 -13.01
CA ASP A 52 5.11 -18.60 -13.36
C ASP A 52 5.74 -17.32 -12.78
N TYR A 53 5.28 -16.14 -13.22
CA TYR A 53 5.71 -14.86 -12.68
C TYR A 53 4.67 -14.26 -11.72
N ARG A 54 5.15 -13.51 -10.73
CA ARG A 54 4.38 -12.53 -9.96
C ARG A 54 4.78 -11.14 -10.45
N GLU A 55 3.78 -10.38 -10.89
CA GLU A 55 3.97 -9.00 -11.29
C GLU A 55 3.81 -8.12 -10.05
N LEU A 56 4.85 -7.34 -9.74
CA LEU A 56 4.78 -6.27 -8.75
C LEU A 56 4.76 -4.94 -9.48
N VAL A 57 3.91 -4.05 -9.01
CA VAL A 57 3.78 -2.70 -9.55
C VAL A 57 4.26 -1.72 -8.48
N ILE A 58 5.20 -0.86 -8.84
CA ILE A 58 5.89 -0.01 -7.86
C ILE A 58 5.92 1.44 -8.37
N PRO A 59 5.58 2.44 -7.53
CA PRO A 59 5.78 3.84 -7.87
C PRO A 59 7.21 4.10 -8.33
N SER A 60 7.35 4.74 -9.49
CA SER A 60 8.64 4.87 -10.15
C SER A 60 9.53 5.90 -9.44
N LYS A 61 8.95 6.99 -8.93
CA LYS A 61 9.66 8.09 -8.28
C LYS A 61 9.66 8.01 -6.76
N ILE A 62 10.69 8.61 -6.15
CA ILE A 62 10.81 8.73 -4.69
C ILE A 62 9.76 9.69 -4.15
N GLN A 63 9.50 10.80 -4.86
CA GLN A 63 8.49 11.79 -4.48
C GLN A 63 7.11 11.14 -4.35
N ASP A 64 6.70 10.31 -5.32
CA ASP A 64 5.43 9.58 -5.26
C ASP A 64 5.33 8.72 -4.00
N ARG A 65 6.41 8.02 -3.65
CA ARG A 65 6.46 7.17 -2.45
C ARG A 65 6.34 8.00 -1.18
N ILE A 66 6.98 9.16 -1.12
CA ILE A 66 6.89 10.08 0.02
C ILE A 66 5.46 10.62 0.14
N VAL A 67 4.86 11.07 -0.96
CA VAL A 67 3.50 11.64 -0.98
C VAL A 67 2.48 10.61 -0.52
N ILE A 68 2.46 9.40 -1.12
CA ILE A 68 1.49 8.38 -0.71
C ILE A 68 1.74 7.93 0.73
N GLN A 69 3.00 7.78 1.16
CA GLN A 69 3.31 7.40 2.54
C GLN A 69 2.84 8.47 3.54
N ALA A 70 2.97 9.76 3.21
CA ALA A 70 2.46 10.84 4.05
C ALA A 70 0.93 10.77 4.20
N VAL A 71 0.22 10.46 3.12
CA VAL A 71 -1.23 10.22 3.18
C VAL A 71 -1.56 8.99 4.02
N LEU A 72 -0.86 7.87 3.84
CA LEU A 72 -1.07 6.67 4.66
C LEU A 72 -0.83 6.94 6.15
N ASN A 73 0.17 7.73 6.52
CA ASN A 73 0.46 8.03 7.92
C ASN A 73 -0.71 8.75 8.63
N ILE A 74 -1.60 9.39 7.88
CA ILE A 74 -2.82 10.01 8.41
C ILE A 74 -3.95 8.99 8.54
N ILE A 75 -4.08 8.09 7.57
CA ILE A 75 -5.23 7.19 7.41
C ILE A 75 -5.06 5.91 8.23
N ALA A 76 -3.85 5.36 8.19
CA ALA A 76 -3.49 4.10 8.80
C ALA A 76 -3.90 4.00 10.28
N PRO A 77 -3.65 5.02 11.13
CA PRO A 77 -4.04 4.96 12.54
C PRO A 77 -5.56 4.95 12.73
N GLU A 78 -6.31 5.64 11.87
CA GLU A 78 -7.78 5.69 11.95
C GLU A 78 -8.42 4.36 11.51
N VAL A 79 -7.88 3.75 10.46
CA VAL A 79 -8.28 2.40 10.02
C VAL A 79 -7.98 1.37 11.11
N GLU A 80 -6.77 1.42 11.70
CA GLU A 80 -6.33 0.46 12.72
C GLU A 80 -7.24 0.44 13.97
N LYS A 81 -7.86 1.59 14.34
CA LYS A 81 -8.81 1.68 15.47
C LYS A 81 -10.04 0.80 15.30
N VAL A 82 -10.46 0.52 14.07
CA VAL A 82 -11.67 -0.27 13.77
C VAL A 82 -11.37 -1.67 13.26
N MET A 83 -10.10 -2.02 13.10
CA MET A 83 -9.67 -3.33 12.60
C MET A 83 -10.07 -4.46 13.54
N SER A 84 -10.56 -5.55 12.95
CA SER A 84 -10.93 -6.75 13.71
C SER A 84 -9.75 -7.28 14.52
N PRO A 85 -9.94 -7.70 15.79
CA PRO A 85 -8.89 -8.38 16.55
C PRO A 85 -8.51 -9.74 15.97
N ASN A 86 -9.26 -10.25 14.99
CA ASN A 86 -8.99 -11.50 14.26
C ASN A 86 -8.39 -11.26 12.85
N SER A 87 -7.96 -10.03 12.53
CA SER A 87 -7.17 -9.73 11.34
C SER A 87 -5.69 -9.64 11.69
N PHE A 88 -4.85 -10.42 11.00
CA PHE A 88 -3.42 -10.57 11.31
C PHE A 88 -2.50 -10.20 10.14
N GLY A 89 -3.06 -9.90 8.97
CA GLY A 89 -2.27 -9.54 7.79
C GLY A 89 -2.06 -8.04 7.72
N HIS A 90 -0.81 -7.62 7.43
CA HIS A 90 -0.48 -6.23 7.09
C HIS A 90 -1.06 -5.17 8.05
N ARG A 91 -1.10 -5.49 9.35
CA ARG A 91 -1.53 -4.55 10.40
C ARG A 91 -0.49 -3.46 10.57
N ILE A 92 -0.93 -2.24 10.81
CA ILE A 92 -0.05 -1.09 10.89
C ILE A 92 0.58 -1.03 12.27
N SER A 93 1.88 -0.72 12.30
CA SER A 93 2.59 -0.52 13.55
C SER A 93 2.15 0.78 14.19
N ASN A 94 1.63 0.72 15.42
CA ASN A 94 1.41 1.91 16.24
C ASN A 94 2.73 2.44 16.86
N ASN A 95 3.84 1.71 16.68
CA ASN A 95 5.13 1.97 17.31
C ASN A 95 6.13 2.62 16.34
N TYR A 96 5.73 3.71 15.69
CA TYR A 96 6.61 4.50 14.83
C TYR A 96 7.87 5.05 15.55
N SER A 97 7.88 5.04 16.88
CA SER A 97 9.00 5.53 17.70
C SER A 97 10.14 4.53 17.91
N THR A 98 9.94 3.24 17.59
CA THR A 98 10.92 2.18 17.86
C THR A 98 11.24 1.29 16.66
N SER A 99 10.55 1.46 15.53
CA SER A 99 10.82 0.74 14.28
C SER A 99 10.59 1.65 13.07
N ASP A 100 11.46 1.50 12.06
CA ASP A 100 11.29 2.11 10.73
C ASP A 100 10.23 1.37 9.90
N ASP A 101 9.68 0.26 10.41
CA ASP A 101 8.65 -0.52 9.73
C ASP A 101 7.25 0.07 9.91
N ILE A 102 6.57 0.27 8.79
CA ILE A 102 5.16 0.71 8.76
C ILE A 102 4.17 -0.37 9.23
N PHE A 103 4.58 -1.65 9.22
CA PHE A 103 3.74 -2.78 9.60
C PHE A 103 4.20 -3.37 10.92
N THR A 104 3.24 -3.86 11.71
CA THR A 104 3.52 -4.65 12.90
C THR A 104 4.30 -5.91 12.50
N PRO A 105 5.38 -6.27 13.22
CA PRO A 105 6.18 -7.45 12.90
C PRO A 105 5.32 -8.70 12.74
N TRP A 106 5.53 -9.42 11.63
CA TRP A 106 4.72 -10.60 11.30
C TRP A 106 4.80 -11.69 12.39
N THR A 107 5.93 -11.77 13.11
CA THR A 107 6.14 -12.73 14.21
C THR A 107 5.15 -12.50 15.35
N GLU A 108 4.85 -11.25 15.68
CA GLU A 108 3.90 -10.87 16.71
C GLU A 108 2.47 -11.25 16.30
N LEU A 109 2.04 -10.82 15.11
CA LEU A 109 0.71 -11.10 14.58
C LEU A 109 0.48 -12.60 14.38
N TYR A 110 1.49 -13.32 13.89
CA TYR A 110 1.44 -14.76 13.70
C TYR A 110 1.37 -15.51 15.03
N GLY A 111 2.09 -15.05 16.06
CA GLY A 111 1.97 -15.58 17.42
C GLY A 111 0.53 -15.47 17.94
N ASN A 112 -0.08 -14.29 17.79
CA ASN A 112 -1.47 -14.05 18.20
C ASN A 112 -2.46 -14.94 17.43
N TYR A 113 -2.28 -15.08 16.11
CA TYR A 113 -3.07 -15.99 15.28
C TYR A 113 -2.96 -17.44 15.78
N HIS A 114 -1.74 -17.92 16.06
CA HIS A 114 -1.49 -19.29 16.53
C HIS A 114 -2.16 -19.59 17.86
N VAL A 115 -2.12 -18.65 18.81
CA VAL A 115 -2.79 -18.82 20.11
C VAL A 115 -4.30 -19.01 19.91
N LYS A 116 -4.93 -18.19 19.05
CA LYS A 116 -6.37 -18.32 18.76
C LYS A 116 -6.71 -19.60 18.00
N LEU A 117 -5.86 -20.00 17.05
CA LEU A 117 -6.03 -21.24 16.32
C LEU A 117 -5.97 -22.45 17.26
N ARG A 118 -5.00 -22.49 18.18
CA ARG A 118 -4.91 -23.57 19.18
C ARG A 118 -6.12 -23.61 20.10
N ALA A 119 -6.51 -22.46 20.66
CA ALA A 119 -7.71 -22.38 21.51
C ALA A 119 -8.98 -22.86 20.77
N PHE A 120 -9.08 -22.58 19.46
CA PHE A 120 -10.15 -23.10 18.63
C PHE A 120 -10.04 -24.62 18.39
N LEU A 121 -8.85 -25.14 18.12
CA LEU A 121 -8.63 -26.58 17.92
C LEU A 121 -8.83 -27.40 19.21
N ASP A 122 -8.66 -26.78 20.38
CA ASP A 122 -8.96 -27.38 21.68
C ASP A 122 -10.48 -27.37 22.00
N SER A 123 -11.31 -26.80 21.12
CA SER A 123 -12.78 -26.81 21.24
C SER A 123 -13.37 -28.18 20.84
N PRO A 124 -14.61 -28.52 21.28
CA PRO A 124 -15.20 -29.86 21.10
C PRO A 124 -15.20 -30.38 19.65
N GLU A 125 -15.27 -31.70 19.47
CA GLU A 125 -15.22 -32.38 18.16
C GLU A 125 -16.34 -32.02 17.17
N GLU A 126 -17.32 -31.21 17.56
CA GLU A 126 -18.48 -30.82 16.75
C GLU A 126 -18.25 -29.59 15.84
N TYR A 127 -17.06 -28.97 15.88
CA TYR A 127 -16.75 -27.79 15.08
C TYR A 127 -16.12 -28.15 13.73
N TYR A 128 -16.63 -27.54 12.65
CA TYR A 128 -16.03 -27.59 11.32
C TYR A 128 -15.31 -26.28 11.03
N TYR A 129 -14.17 -26.33 10.34
CA TYR A 129 -13.48 -25.14 9.86
C TYR A 129 -13.63 -24.99 8.35
N LEU A 130 -13.77 -23.74 7.91
CA LEU A 130 -13.76 -23.35 6.51
C LEU A 130 -12.43 -22.69 6.20
N LYS A 131 -11.66 -23.29 5.30
CA LYS A 131 -10.46 -22.69 4.74
C LYS A 131 -10.79 -22.07 3.40
N GLY A 132 -10.82 -20.73 3.35
CA GLY A 132 -11.01 -19.96 2.13
C GLY A 132 -9.72 -19.27 1.69
N ASP A 133 -9.57 -19.09 0.38
CA ASP A 133 -8.56 -18.23 -0.25
C ASP A 133 -9.23 -17.48 -1.41
N ILE A 134 -8.84 -16.22 -1.64
CA ILE A 134 -9.38 -15.41 -2.73
C ILE A 134 -8.38 -15.41 -3.88
N ALA A 135 -8.77 -16.06 -4.98
CA ALA A 135 -7.97 -16.09 -6.19
C ALA A 135 -7.75 -14.67 -6.74
N SER A 136 -6.49 -14.32 -7.00
CA SER A 136 -6.10 -13.02 -7.55
C SER A 136 -6.73 -11.84 -6.78
N PHE A 137 -6.65 -11.88 -5.44
CA PHE A 137 -7.27 -10.89 -4.55
C PHE A 137 -7.02 -9.44 -5.00
N TYR A 138 -5.76 -8.97 -5.01
CA TYR A 138 -5.42 -7.57 -5.30
C TYR A 138 -5.97 -7.06 -6.65
N PRO A 139 -5.74 -7.72 -7.81
CA PRO A 139 -6.28 -7.28 -9.09
C PRO A 139 -7.80 -7.24 -9.18
N ASN A 140 -8.51 -7.98 -8.32
CA ASN A 140 -9.96 -8.12 -8.34
C ASN A 140 -10.68 -7.23 -7.32
N ILE A 141 -9.97 -6.45 -6.49
CA ILE A 141 -10.59 -5.52 -5.54
C ILE A 141 -11.14 -4.30 -6.30
N PRO A 142 -12.44 -3.99 -6.21
CA PRO A 142 -13.00 -2.81 -6.86
C PRO A 142 -12.47 -1.52 -6.22
N VAL A 143 -11.73 -0.71 -6.97
CA VAL A 143 -11.14 0.56 -6.50
C VAL A 143 -12.20 1.53 -5.94
N LYS A 144 -13.40 1.57 -6.56
CA LYS A 144 -14.50 2.41 -6.08
C LYS A 144 -14.88 2.09 -4.63
N ASP A 145 -15.01 0.80 -4.31
CA ASP A 145 -15.40 0.34 -2.98
C ASP A 145 -14.31 0.66 -1.95
N VAL A 146 -13.04 0.55 -2.34
CA VAL A 146 -11.91 0.95 -1.49
C VAL A 146 -11.99 2.43 -1.16
N ILE A 147 -12.17 3.30 -2.16
CA ILE A 147 -12.25 4.75 -1.94
C ILE A 147 -13.43 5.10 -1.04
N GLU A 148 -14.62 4.53 -1.28
CA GLU A 148 -15.82 4.75 -0.47
C GLU A 148 -15.61 4.36 0.99
N LYS A 149 -14.91 3.24 1.25
CA LYS A 149 -14.62 2.80 2.62
C LYS A 149 -13.48 3.56 3.28
N VAL A 150 -12.55 4.12 2.52
CA VAL A 150 -11.46 4.96 3.06
C VAL A 150 -11.98 6.34 3.44
N GLN A 151 -12.93 6.90 2.68
CA GLN A 151 -13.46 8.26 2.84
C GLN A 151 -13.86 8.64 4.28
N PRO A 152 -14.52 7.79 5.08
CA PRO A 152 -14.85 8.10 6.48
C PRO A 152 -13.64 8.34 7.40
N PHE A 153 -12.46 7.80 7.05
CA PHE A 153 -11.24 7.93 7.84
C PHE A 153 -10.41 9.18 7.48
N VAL A 154 -10.81 9.92 6.44
CA VAL A 154 -10.02 11.04 5.89
C VAL A 154 -10.88 12.29 5.83
N LYS A 155 -10.45 13.34 6.54
CA LYS A 155 -11.16 14.64 6.51
C LYS A 155 -10.86 15.46 5.26
N SER A 156 -9.70 15.24 4.64
CA SER A 156 -9.21 16.01 3.51
C SER A 156 -9.60 15.33 2.20
N GLU A 157 -10.44 15.99 1.40
CA GLU A 157 -10.77 15.56 0.04
C GLU A 157 -9.50 15.48 -0.83
N TRP A 158 -8.56 16.39 -0.62
CA TRP A 158 -7.27 16.38 -1.31
C TRP A 158 -6.49 15.08 -1.09
N SER A 159 -6.51 14.53 0.13
CA SER A 159 -5.87 13.24 0.44
C SER A 159 -6.58 12.05 -0.22
N ILE A 160 -7.92 12.10 -0.35
CA ILE A 160 -8.70 11.09 -1.10
C ILE A 160 -8.38 11.15 -2.59
N ASN A 161 -8.24 12.36 -3.15
CA ASN A 161 -7.86 12.53 -4.55
C ASN A 161 -6.48 11.96 -4.84
N ILE A 162 -5.51 12.13 -3.93
CA ILE A 162 -4.20 11.48 -4.05
C ILE A 162 -4.34 9.97 -4.12
N ILE A 163 -5.07 9.34 -3.18
CA ILE A 163 -5.25 7.87 -3.20
C ILE A 163 -5.92 7.44 -4.50
N SER A 164 -6.94 8.16 -4.94
CA SER A 164 -7.64 7.89 -6.19
C SER A 164 -6.69 7.92 -7.38
N ASN A 165 -5.80 8.92 -7.46
CA ASN A 165 -4.80 9.02 -8.52
C ASN A 165 -3.74 7.91 -8.44
N PHE A 166 -3.37 7.46 -7.24
CA PHE A 166 -2.48 6.30 -7.06
C PHE A 166 -3.13 4.97 -7.43
N LEU A 167 -4.47 4.87 -7.37
CA LEU A 167 -5.21 3.68 -7.78
C LEU A 167 -5.59 3.69 -9.26
N ASP A 168 -5.68 4.86 -9.90
CA ASP A 168 -5.82 5.02 -11.36
C ASP A 168 -4.45 5.14 -12.06
N TYR A 169 -3.48 4.37 -11.58
CA TYR A 169 -2.09 4.47 -12.03
C TYR A 169 -1.90 3.94 -13.45
N GLN A 170 -0.88 4.49 -14.10
CA GLN A 170 -0.34 4.01 -15.38
C GLN A 170 0.94 3.20 -15.16
N ILE A 171 1.39 2.45 -16.16
CA ILE A 171 2.60 1.64 -16.11
C ILE A 171 3.47 1.93 -17.33
N TYR A 172 4.78 2.12 -17.11
CA TYR A 172 5.78 2.11 -18.17
C TYR A 172 6.00 0.70 -18.73
N GLN A 173 5.93 0.58 -20.05
CA GLN A 173 6.30 -0.62 -20.79
C GLN A 173 7.81 -0.63 -21.11
N GLU A 174 8.33 -1.80 -21.49
CA GLU A 174 9.74 -1.96 -21.86
C GLU A 174 10.13 -1.13 -23.09
N ASP A 175 9.19 -0.85 -23.99
CA ASP A 175 9.37 0.01 -25.17
C ASP A 175 9.27 1.52 -24.86
N GLY A 176 9.04 1.88 -23.59
CA GLY A 176 8.87 3.25 -23.14
C GLY A 176 7.45 3.81 -23.28
N SER A 177 6.51 3.05 -23.85
CA SER A 177 5.10 3.43 -23.87
C SER A 177 4.48 3.40 -22.46
N VAL A 178 3.38 4.13 -22.29
CA VAL A 178 2.64 4.21 -21.02
C VAL A 178 1.24 3.67 -21.26
N VAL A 179 0.81 2.73 -20.42
CA VAL A 179 -0.50 2.10 -20.51
C VAL A 179 -1.22 2.09 -19.18
N PHE A 180 -2.54 2.02 -19.21
CA PHE A 180 -3.33 1.64 -18.04
C PHE A 180 -3.35 0.10 -17.91
N PRO A 181 -3.26 -0.44 -16.68
CA PRO A 181 -3.41 -1.87 -16.47
C PRO A 181 -4.83 -2.33 -16.83
N GLU A 182 -4.95 -3.52 -17.43
CA GLU A 182 -6.25 -4.10 -17.82
C GLU A 182 -7.15 -4.40 -16.61
N ASN A 183 -6.56 -4.81 -15.48
CA ASN A 183 -7.28 -5.05 -14.22
C ASN A 183 -6.97 -3.93 -13.20
N LYS A 184 -7.91 -2.99 -13.06
CA LYS A 184 -7.84 -1.84 -12.14
C LYS A 184 -8.17 -2.21 -10.69
N GLY A 185 -7.52 -3.25 -10.17
CA GLY A 185 -7.55 -3.56 -8.76
C GLY A 185 -6.49 -2.79 -7.98
N LEU A 186 -6.19 -3.23 -6.77
CA LEU A 186 -5.05 -2.70 -6.02
C LEU A 186 -3.73 -3.18 -6.65
N PRO A 187 -2.71 -2.31 -6.78
CA PRO A 187 -1.40 -2.73 -7.26
C PRO A 187 -0.75 -3.70 -6.26
N GLN A 188 -0.11 -4.75 -6.78
CA GLN A 188 0.63 -5.71 -5.97
C GLN A 188 2.04 -5.18 -5.66
N GLY A 189 2.44 -5.18 -4.39
CA GLY A 189 3.80 -4.86 -3.96
C GLY A 189 3.99 -3.58 -3.15
N PRO A 190 3.31 -2.45 -3.43
CA PRO A 190 3.53 -1.26 -2.65
C PRO A 190 2.78 -1.35 -1.32
N ALA A 191 3.36 -0.74 -0.29
CA ALA A 191 2.83 -0.69 1.07
C ALA A 191 1.35 -0.26 1.14
N TYR A 192 0.97 0.78 0.40
CA TYR A 192 -0.42 1.27 0.39
C TYR A 192 -1.40 0.22 -0.11
N GLY A 193 -1.02 -0.63 -1.07
CA GLY A 193 -1.91 -1.67 -1.58
C GLY A 193 -2.32 -2.65 -0.48
N HIS A 194 -1.38 -3.02 0.39
CA HIS A 194 -1.64 -3.89 1.53
C HIS A 194 -2.54 -3.22 2.60
N LEU A 195 -2.31 -1.93 2.86
CA LEU A 195 -3.13 -1.18 3.81
C LEU A 195 -4.57 -1.04 3.31
N LEU A 196 -4.73 -0.63 2.06
CA LEU A 196 -6.05 -0.42 1.45
C LEU A 196 -6.83 -1.72 1.30
N ALA A 197 -6.14 -2.86 1.13
CA ALA A 197 -6.79 -4.17 1.08
C ALA A 197 -7.42 -4.60 2.42
N ASN A 198 -7.01 -4.00 3.53
CA ASN A 198 -7.58 -4.24 4.86
C ASN A 198 -8.86 -3.42 5.13
N VAL A 199 -9.17 -2.43 4.29
CA VAL A 199 -10.33 -1.54 4.42
C VAL A 199 -11.57 -2.14 3.74
#